data_AF-A0A4Y2VT70-F1
#
_entry.id   AF-A0A4Y2VT70-F1
#
_cell.length_a   1.000
_cell.length_b   1.000
_cell.length_c   1.000
_cell.angle_alpha   90.00
_cell.angle_beta   90.00
_cell.angle_gamma   90.00
#
_symmetry.space_group_name_H-M   'P 1'
#
loop_
_entity.id
_entity.type
_entity.pdbx_description
1 polymer ?
#
loop_
_entity_poly.entity_id
_entity_poly.type
_entity_poly.pdbx_seq_one_letter_code
_entity_poly.pdbx_strand_id
1 'polypeptide(L)' 'MVWAAFGFSGQVGLAFLDRRQNYPKYVETLENHLMPFLEDIGGRNWEYQHDNAPTHNSNATKNYLISKN' A
#
# COMPACT_ATOMS: atom_id res chain seq x y z
N MET A 1 12.60 0.85 -8.22
CA MET A 1 11.18 1.13 -8.54
C MET A 1 10.71 2.21 -7.58
N VAL A 2 9.84 3.13 -7.98
CA VAL A 2 9.30 4.15 -7.05
C VAL A 2 7.86 3.80 -6.73
N TRP A 3 7.47 3.94 -5.47
CA TRP A 3 6.09 3.75 -5.01
C TRP A 3 5.61 4.98 -4.24
N ALA A 4 4.33 5.29 -4.39
CA ALA A 4 3.68 6.42 -3.75
C ALA A 4 2.20 6.09 -3.52
N ALA A 5 1.59 6.79 -2.58
CA ALA A 5 0.15 6.82 -2.38
C ALA A 5 -0.31 8.24 -2.04
N PHE A 6 -1.57 8.53 -2.33
CA PHE A 6 -2.19 9.80 -2.02
C PHE A 6 -3.69 9.62 -1.81
N GLY A 7 -4.28 10.57 -1.11
CA GLY A 7 -5.71 10.66 -0.85
C GLY A 7 -6.17 12.11 -0.89
N PHE A 8 -7.42 12.34 -0.51
CA PHE A 8 -8.03 13.68 -0.53
C PHE A 8 -7.24 14.71 0.30
N SER A 9 -6.69 14.27 1.44
CA SER A 9 -6.03 15.16 2.40
C SER A 9 -4.53 15.32 2.18
N GLY A 10 -3.93 14.61 1.22
CA GLY A 10 -2.50 14.71 0.95
C GLY A 10 -1.87 13.47 0.33
N GLN A 11 -0.55 13.36 0.43
CA GLN A 11 0.24 12.25 -0.11
C GLN A 11 1.25 11.74 0.91
N VAL A 12 1.67 10.49 0.76
CA VAL A 12 2.80 9.94 1.51
C VAL A 12 4.12 10.27 0.81
N GLY A 13 5.23 10.10 1.52
CA GLY A 13 6.56 10.24 0.92
C GLY A 13 6.83 9.18 -0.16
N LEU A 14 7.60 9.55 -1.18
CA LEU A 14 8.04 8.61 -2.22
C LEU A 14 8.95 7.53 -1.62
N ALA A 15 8.59 6.27 -1.83
CA ALA A 15 9.41 5.13 -1.45
C ALA A 15 10.27 4.68 -2.64
N PHE A 16 11.59 4.60 -2.42
CA PHE A 16 12.53 4.05 -3.40
C PHE A 16 12.75 2.57 -3.10
N LEU A 17 12.13 1.72 -3.91
CA LEU A 17 12.09 0.29 -3.70
C LEU A 17 13.15 -0.45 -4.52
N ASP A 18 13.81 -1.40 -3.88
CA ASP A 18 14.87 -2.20 -4.48
C ASP A 18 14.33 -3.35 -5.34
N ARG A 19 14.85 -3.41 -6.57
CA ARG A 19 14.62 -4.48 -7.56
C ARG A 19 13.12 -4.67 -7.88
N ARG A 20 12.79 -5.79 -8.51
CA ARG A 20 11.42 -6.19 -8.83
C ARG A 20 10.66 -6.54 -7.54
N GLN A 21 9.41 -6.08 -7.46
CA GLN A 21 8.51 -6.42 -6.37
C GLN A 21 8.00 -7.86 -6.47
N ASN A 22 7.83 -8.48 -5.31
CA ASN A 22 7.10 -9.70 -5.08
C ASN A 22 6.11 -9.46 -3.93
N TYR A 23 5.27 -10.44 -3.59
CA TYR A 23 4.26 -10.23 -2.54
C TYR A 23 4.85 -9.76 -1.19
N PRO A 24 5.92 -10.36 -0.63
CA PRO A 24 6.42 -9.97 0.68
C PRO A 24 6.93 -8.52 0.71
N LYS A 25 7.67 -8.12 -0.33
CA LYS A 25 8.14 -6.73 -0.46
C LYS A 25 7.00 -5.73 -0.64
N TYR A 26 5.93 -6.14 -1.33
CA TYR A 26 4.76 -5.29 -1.48
C TYR A 26 4.04 -5.11 -0.14
N VAL A 27 3.87 -6.17 0.65
CA VAL A 27 3.32 -6.07 2.00
C VAL A 27 4.19 -5.17 2.89
N GLU A 28 5.51 -5.34 2.87
CA GLU A 28 6.46 -4.48 3.58
C GLU A 28 6.33 -3.01 3.15
N THR A 29 6.12 -2.76 1.86
CA THR A 29 5.89 -1.41 1.34
C THR A 29 4.61 -0.81 1.93
N LEU A 30 3.52 -1.58 2.00
CA LEU A 30 2.27 -1.12 2.61
C LEU A 30 2.45 -0.86 4.10
N GLU A 31 3.10 -1.75 4.85
CA GLU A 31 3.33 -1.61 6.29
C GLU A 31 4.13 -0.37 6.63
N ASN A 32 5.20 -0.10 5.87
CA ASN A 32 6.14 0.98 6.20
C ASN A 32 5.78 2.33 5.58
N HIS A 33 5.10 2.34 4.43
CA HIS A 33 4.89 3.57 3.65
C HIS A 33 3.42 3.95 3.44
N LEU A 34 2.46 3.06 3.73
CA LEU A 34 1.04 3.37 3.60
C LEU A 34 0.33 3.38 4.96
N MET A 35 0.35 2.25 5.67
CA MET A 35 -0.46 2.02 6.87
C MET A 35 -0.31 3.12 7.95
N PRO A 36 0.89 3.67 8.22
CA PRO A 36 1.04 4.73 9.21
C PRO A 36 0.37 6.06 8.83
N PHE A 37 0.01 6.25 7.56
CA PHE A 37 -0.46 7.53 7.01
C PHE A 37 -1.88 7.48 6.45
N LEU A 38 -2.53 6.31 6.43
CA LEU A 38 -3.82 6.13 5.78
C LEU A 38 -4.92 7.04 6.35
N GLU A 39 -5.01 7.15 7.67
CA GLU A 39 -6.01 8.02 8.31
C GLU A 39 -5.73 9.50 8.03
N ASP A 40 -4.45 9.90 7.99
CA ASP A 40 -4.05 11.28 7.74
C ASP A 40 -4.37 11.71 6.29
N ILE A 41 -4.11 10.84 5.30
CA ILE A 41 -4.31 11.18 3.87
C ILE A 41 -5.73 10.88 3.38
N GLY A 42 -6.42 9.92 4.00
CA GLY A 42 -7.71 9.37 3.55
C GLY A 42 -8.89 9.64 4.49
N GLY A 43 -8.66 10.08 5.73
CA GLY A 43 -9.71 10.30 6.73
C GLY A 43 -10.25 9.01 7.37
N ARG A 44 -11.27 9.11 8.24
CA ARG A 44 -11.78 7.97 9.04
C ARG A 44 -12.40 6.81 8.25
N ASN A 45 -12.82 7.02 7.02
CA ASN A 45 -13.49 6.02 6.18
C ASN A 45 -12.77 5.91 4.82
N TRP A 46 -11.44 5.86 4.85
CA TRP A 46 -10.66 5.73 3.64
C TRP A 46 -10.95 4.41 2.92
N GLU A 47 -10.88 4.42 1.60
CA GLU A 47 -10.90 3.22 0.77
C GLU A 47 -9.55 3.08 0.08
N TYR A 48 -8.98 1.87 0.13
CA TYR A 48 -7.70 1.61 -0.53
C TYR A 48 -7.90 1.13 -1.96
N GLN A 49 -7.35 1.87 -2.92
CA GLN A 49 -7.35 1.53 -4.33
C GLN A 49 -5.93 1.14 -4.78
N HIS A 50 -5.83 0.07 -5.54
CA HIS A 50 -4.62 -0.33 -6.28
C HIS A 50 -4.98 -1.04 -7.59
N ASP A 51 -4.01 -1.21 -8.49
CA ASP A 51 -4.21 -1.98 -9.72
C ASP A 51 -4.13 -3.50 -9.46
N ASN A 52 -4.54 -4.29 -10.44
CA ASN A 52 -4.61 -5.75 -10.33
C ASN A 52 -3.29 -6.45 -10.73
N ALA A 53 -2.13 -5.83 -10.47
CA ALA A 53 -0.84 -6.44 -10.77
C ALA A 53 -0.72 -7.82 -10.08
N PRO A 54 -0.02 -8.82 -10.64
CA PRO A 54 0.03 -10.17 -10.08
C PRO A 54 0.49 -10.23 -8.61
N THR A 55 1.39 -9.33 -8.21
CA THR A 55 1.82 -9.18 -6.81
C THR A 55 0.70 -8.68 -5.92
N HIS A 56 -0.08 -7.70 -6.37
CA HIS A 56 -1.18 -7.09 -5.63
C HIS A 56 -2.38 -8.02 -5.51
N ASN A 57 -2.64 -8.85 -6.53
CA ASN A 57 -3.76 -9.80 -6.58
C ASN A 57 -3.44 -11.17 -5.96
N SER A 58 -2.23 -11.37 -5.44
CA SER A 58 -1.83 -12.64 -4.81
C SER A 58 -2.67 -12.93 -3.57
N ASN A 59 -2.98 -14.20 -3.29
CA ASN A 59 -3.74 -14.59 -2.10
C ASN A 59 -3.11 -14.07 -0.81
N ALA A 60 -1.78 -14.06 -0.74
CA ALA A 60 -1.07 -13.57 0.44
C ALA A 60 -1.26 -12.06 0.66
N THR A 61 -1.23 -11.25 -0.40
CA THR A 61 -1.51 -9.81 -0.30
C THR A 61 -2.96 -9.55 0.08
N LYS A 62 -3.91 -10.29 -0.49
CA LYS A 62 -5.33 -10.20 -0.11
C LYS A 62 -5.56 -10.54 1.35
N ASN A 63 -4.98 -11.64 1.82
CA ASN A 63 -5.10 -12.07 3.22
C ASN A 63 -4.50 -11.04 4.17
N TYR A 64 -3.37 -10.42 3.79
CA TYR A 64 -2.78 -9.33 4.53
C TYR A 64 -3.71 -8.11 4.60
N LEU A 65 -4.29 -7.67 3.47
CA LEU A 65 -5.21 -6.52 3.47
C LEU A 65 -6.47 -6.78 4.31
N ILE A 66 -7.01 -8.01 4.25
CA ILE A 66 -8.16 -8.43 5.06
C ILE A 66 -7.82 -8.38 6.56
N SER A 67 -6.59 -8.68 6.97
CA SER A 67 -6.19 -8.64 8.39
C SER A 67 -5.93 -7.24 8.94
N LYS A 68 -5.99 -6.21 8.08
CA LYS A 68 -5.82 -4.79 8.45
C LYS A 68 -7.13 -4.00 8.45
N ASN A 69 -8.23 -4.61 7.98
CA ASN A 69 -9.60 -4.14 8.19
C ASN A 69 -10.11 -4.58 9.56
#